data_AF-A0A4P8RZS3-F1
#
_entry.id   AF-A0A4P8RZS3-F1
#
_cell.length_a   1.000
_cell.length_b   1.000
_cell.length_c   1.000
_cell.angle_alpha   90.00
_cell.angle_beta   90.00
_cell.angle_gamma   90.00
#
_symmetry.space_group_name_H-M   'P 1'
#
loop_
_entity.id
_entity.type
_entity.pdbx_description
1 polymer ?
#
loop_
_entity_poly.entity_id
_entity_poly.type
_entity_poly.pdbx_seq_one_letter_code
_entity_poly.pdbx_strand_id
1 'polypeptide(L)' 'MKLTDKELADLYMKYKKEKKLYKQKKRQSLYDLNHFFECKKALSLIKLEMHRRGLKKKHAKKLSSF' A
#
# COMPACT_ATOMS: atom_id res chain seq x y z
N MET A 1 -0.63 17.83 -9.05
CA MET A 1 0.67 17.30 -8.57
C MET A 1 0.87 15.91 -9.18
N LYS A 2 1.91 15.69 -10.00
CA LYS A 2 2.17 14.34 -10.56
C LYS A 2 3.02 13.57 -9.56
N LEU A 3 2.44 12.51 -8.99
CA LEU A 3 3.14 11.62 -8.06
C LEU A 3 4.22 10.84 -8.83
N THR A 4 5.45 10.80 -8.31
CA THR A 4 6.58 10.08 -8.92
C THR A 4 6.48 8.57 -8.70
N ASP A 5 7.23 7.79 -9.47
CA ASP A 5 7.26 6.33 -9.33
C ASP A 5 7.87 5.88 -8.00
N LYS A 6 8.80 6.67 -7.44
CA LYS A 6 9.35 6.44 -6.10
C LYS A 6 8.27 6.63 -5.04
N GLU A 7 7.55 7.75 -5.08
CA GLU A 7 6.45 8.01 -4.13
C GLU A 7 5.34 6.96 -4.26
N LEU A 8 5.03 6.52 -5.48
CA LEU A 8 4.04 5.47 -5.72
C LEU A 8 4.50 4.12 -5.12
N ALA A 9 5.79 3.80 -5.26
CA ALA A 9 6.41 2.62 -4.67
C ALA A 9 6.41 2.67 -3.13
N ASP A 10 6.74 3.83 -2.55
CA ASP A 10 6.72 4.08 -1.11
C ASP A 10 5.31 3.90 -0.54
N LEU A 11 4.30 4.51 -1.18
CA LEU A 11 2.89 4.33 -0.80
C LEU A 11 2.48 2.87 -0.87
N TYR A 12 2.83 2.16 -1.96
CA TYR A 12 2.54 0.74 -2.09
C TYR A 12 3.12 -0.08 -0.93
N MET A 13 4.38 0.16 -0.58
CA MET A 13 5.06 -0.59 0.48
C MET A 13 4.53 -0.23 1.86
N LYS A 14 4.27 1.04 2.14
CA LYS A 14 3.65 1.52 3.38
C LYS A 14 2.31 0.84 3.64
N TYR A 15 1.34 1.01 2.74
CA TYR A 15 -0.01 0.44 2.93
C TYR A 15 -0.01 -1.09 2.96
N LYS A 16 0.94 -1.73 2.28
CA LYS A 16 1.08 -3.18 2.33
C LYS A 16 1.60 -3.66 3.69
N LYS A 17 2.54 -2.93 4.31
CA LYS A 17 3.03 -3.22 5.67
C LYS A 17 1.92 -2.98 6.70
N GLU A 18 1.24 -1.84 6.63
CA GLU A 18 0.13 -1.51 7.53
C GLU A 18 -1.00 -2.54 7.42
N LYS A 19 -1.46 -2.88 6.20
CA LYS A 19 -2.47 -3.92 6.02
C LYS A 19 -2.07 -5.26 6.65
N LYS A 20 -0.79 -5.64 6.55
CA LYS A 20 -0.28 -6.88 7.17
C LYS A 20 -0.34 -6.77 8.70
N LEU A 21 0.07 -5.65 9.26
CA LEU A 21 0.01 -5.37 10.70
C LEU A 21 -1.42 -5.51 11.23
N TYR A 22 -2.39 -4.81 10.63
CA TYR A 22 -3.79 -4.86 11.08
C TYR A 22 -4.45 -6.24 10.87
N LYS A 23 -4.02 -6.99 9.84
CA LYS A 23 -4.46 -8.38 9.65
C LYS A 23 -3.93 -9.32 10.76
N GLN A 24 -2.74 -9.05 11.30
CA GLN A 24 -2.08 -9.89 12.29
C GLN A 24 -2.46 -9.56 13.74
N LYS A 25 -3.12 -8.42 13.98
CA LYS A 25 -3.61 -8.05 15.32
C LYS A 25 -4.63 -9.08 15.81
N LYS A 26 -4.38 -9.67 16.97
CA LYS A 26 -5.28 -10.66 17.63
C LYS A 26 -6.54 -10.02 18.23
N ARG A 27 -6.45 -8.75 18.67
CA ARG A 27 -7.60 -7.94 19.10
C ARG A 27 -7.78 -6.82 18.08
N GLN A 28 -8.98 -6.68 17.53
CA GLN A 28 -9.31 -5.67 16.53
C GLN A 28 -10.41 -4.79 17.10
N SER A 29 -10.12 -3.51 17.28
CA SER A 29 -11.14 -2.50 17.51
C SER A 29 -11.88 -2.19 16.19
N LEU A 30 -13.04 -1.52 16.27
CA LEU A 30 -13.71 -0.99 15.08
C LEU A 30 -12.79 -0.05 14.26
N TYR A 31 -11.95 0.71 14.96
CA TYR A 31 -10.92 1.53 14.35
C TYR A 31 -9.91 0.69 13.54
N ASP A 32 -9.39 -0.40 14.11
CA ASP A 32 -8.45 -1.30 13.41
C ASP A 32 -9.08 -1.92 12.15
N LEU A 33 -10.35 -2.29 12.24
CA LEU A 33 -11.10 -2.88 11.13
C LEU A 33 -11.32 -1.86 10.00
N ASN A 34 -11.74 -0.64 10.34
CA ASN A 34 -11.88 0.45 9.38
C ASN A 34 -10.55 0.75 8.69
N HIS A 35 -9.46 0.90 9.45
CA HIS A 35 -8.13 1.16 8.91
C HIS A 35 -7.64 0.04 7.98
N PHE A 36 -7.94 -1.21 8.30
CA PHE A 36 -7.65 -2.35 7.42
C PHE A 36 -8.39 -2.24 6.08
N PHE A 37 -9.67 -1.86 6.09
CA PHE A 37 -10.46 -1.66 4.87
C PHE A 37 -9.97 -0.47 4.05
N GLU A 38 -9.59 0.63 4.70
CA GLU A 38 -8.98 1.78 4.04
C GLU A 38 -7.66 1.41 3.36
N CYS A 39 -6.77 0.69 4.06
CA CYS A 39 -5.55 0.17 3.46
C CYS A 39 -5.83 -0.73 2.25
N LYS A 40 -6.89 -1.55 2.31
CA LYS A 40 -7.29 -2.41 1.18
C LYS A 40 -7.76 -1.58 -0.01
N LYS A 41 -8.58 -0.54 0.21
CA LYS A 41 -9.07 0.38 -0.85
C LYS A 41 -7.90 1.14 -1.48
N ALA A 42 -7.03 1.75 -0.66
CA ALA A 42 -5.85 2.48 -1.12
C ALA A 42 -4.92 1.60 -1.96
N LEU A 43 -4.64 0.37 -1.51
CA LEU A 43 -3.81 -0.57 -2.28
C LEU A 43 -4.40 -0.95 -3.64
N SER A 44 -5.73 -0.99 -3.78
CA SER A 44 -6.35 -1.25 -5.08
C SER A 44 -6.09 -0.11 -6.07
N LEU A 45 -6.26 1.14 -5.63
CA LEU A 45 -5.98 2.33 -6.44
C LEU A 45 -4.50 2.44 -6.81
N ILE A 46 -3.61 2.23 -5.83
CA ILE A 46 -2.16 2.26 -6.05
C ILE A 46 -1.76 1.19 -7.07
N LYS A 47 -2.28 -0.04 -6.96
CA LYS A 47 -1.98 -1.11 -7.92
C LYS A 47 -2.46 -0.79 -9.33
N LEU A 48 -3.63 -0.15 -9.46
CA LEU A 48 -4.14 0.29 -10.76
C LEU A 48 -3.18 1.29 -11.39
N GLU A 49 -2.71 2.27 -10.63
CA GLU A 49 -1.76 3.26 -11.11
C GLU A 49 -0.38 2.66 -11.42
N MET A 50 0.12 1.77 -10.56
CA MET A 50 1.34 1.00 -10.83
C MET A 50 1.23 0.19 -12.12
N HIS A 51 0.07 -0.42 -12.37
CA HIS A 51 -0.17 -1.19 -13.59
C HIS A 51 -0.16 -0.29 -14.83
N ARG A 52 -0.83 0.86 -14.78
CA ARG A 52 -0.80 1.88 -15.85
C ARG A 52 0.61 2.35 -16.19
N ARG A 53 1.51 2.39 -15.21
CA ARG A 53 2.91 2.81 -15.37
C ARG A 53 3.90 1.67 -15.63
N GLY A 54 3.43 0.42 -15.72
CA GLY A 54 4.31 -0.75 -15.86
C GLY A 54 5.17 -1.07 -14.63
N LEU A 55 4.87 -0.46 -13.47
CA LEU A 55 5.62 -0.65 -12.23
C LEU A 55 5.28 -1.99 -11.58
N LYS A 56 6.14 -2.99 -11.75
CA LYS A 56 5.97 -4.30 -11.11
C LYS A 56 6.30 -4.23 -9.62
N LYS A 57 5.68 -5.12 -8.82
CA LYS A 57 5.97 -5.28 -7.37
C LYS A 57 7.47 -5.44 -7.05
N LYS A 58 8.24 -6.13 -7.91
CA LYS A 58 9.69 -6.28 -7.75
C LYS A 58 10.42 -4.94 -7.87
N HIS A 59 10.00 -4.06 -8.79
CA HIS A 59 10.55 -2.71 -8.96
C HIS A 59 10.16 -1.81 -7.78
N ALA A 60 8.90 -1.83 -7.38
CA ALA A 60 8.43 -1.05 -6.24
C ALA A 60 9.20 -1.37 -4.94
N LYS A 61 9.53 -2.64 -4.70
CA LYS A 61 10.39 -3.03 -3.57
C LYS A 61 11.81 -2.47 -3.63
N LYS A 62 12.38 -2.29 -4.83
CA LYS A 62 13.73 -1.74 -5.02
C LYS A 62 13.74 -0.22 -4.93
N LEU A 63 12.69 0.42 -5.42
CA LEU A 63 12.54 1.89 -5.45
C LEU A 63 12.12 2.47 -4.10
N SER A 64 11.36 1.70 -3.33
CA SER A 64 10.84 2.09 -2.03
C SER A 64 11.94 2.21 -0.98
N SER A 65 11.87 3.25 -0.15
CA SER A 65 12.69 3.42 1.05
C SER A 65 12.03 2.82 2.31
N PHE A 66 10.81 2.27 2.20
CA PHE A 66 10.07 1.61 3.29
C PHE A 66 10.52 0.19 3.62
#